data_AF-A0A060M6H8-F1
#
_entry.id   AF-A0A060M6H8-F1
#
_cell.length_a   1.000
_cell.length_b   1.000
_cell.length_c   1.000
_cell.angle_alpha   90.00
_cell.angle_beta   90.00
_cell.angle_gamma   90.00
#
_symmetry.space_group_name_H-M   'P 1'
#
loop_
_entity.id
_entity.type
_entity.pdbx_description
1 polymer ?
#
loop_
_entity_poly.entity_id
_entity_poly.type
_entity_poly.pdbx_seq_one_letter_code
_entity_poly.pdbx_strand_id
1 'polypeptide(L)'
;MKVGDSPYKAIVGGASFIGNNYVKSGQNTLYKMRWNIDGLIENGRPTHQYATDIGWAFKQVNNMYNLYQEIGSYNLVLEIPRFDG
;
A
#
# COMPACT_ATOMS: atom_id res chain seq x y z
N MET A 1 -24.61 16.47 10.55
CA MET A 1 -24.29 15.43 9.55
C MET A 1 -23.08 15.92 8.78
N LYS A 2 -21.93 15.23 8.87
CA LYS A 2 -20.68 15.74 8.29
C LYS A 2 -20.67 15.37 6.80
N VAL A 3 -20.17 16.29 5.98
CA VAL A 3 -20.03 16.09 4.53
C VAL A 3 -18.97 15.00 4.30
N GLY A 4 -19.41 13.74 4.29
CA GLY A 4 -18.60 12.51 4.22
C GLY A 4 -19.42 11.21 4.30
N ASP A 5 -20.70 11.30 4.69
CA ASP A 5 -21.52 10.17 5.15
C ASP A 5 -22.15 9.31 4.02
N SER A 6 -21.36 8.74 3.10
CA SER A 6 -21.82 7.57 2.34
C SER A 6 -20.71 6.53 2.12
N PRO A 7 -21.01 5.21 2.20
CA PRO A 7 -20.01 4.16 1.95
C PRO A 7 -19.30 4.34 0.60
N TYR A 8 -20.04 4.74 -0.43
CA TYR A 8 -19.50 5.02 -1.76
C TYR A 8 -18.43 6.13 -1.72
N LYS A 9 -18.71 7.26 -1.07
CA LYS A 9 -17.76 8.38 -0.98
C LYS A 9 -16.52 8.01 -0.18
N ALA A 10 -16.67 7.22 0.89
CA ALA A 10 -15.54 6.71 1.67
C ALA A 10 -14.64 5.78 0.83
N ILE A 11 -15.24 4.88 0.03
CA ILE A 11 -14.51 3.98 -0.87
C ILE A 11 -13.74 4.78 -1.94
N VAL A 12 -14.43 5.67 -2.67
CA VAL A 12 -13.81 6.47 -3.74
C VAL A 12 -12.75 7.42 -3.19
N GLY A 13 -13.03 8.09 -2.06
CA GLY A 13 -12.10 8.98 -1.39
C GLY A 13 -10.85 8.26 -0.89
N GLY A 14 -11.02 7.10 -0.25
CA GLY A 14 -9.92 6.25 0.20
C GLY A 14 -9.04 5.78 -0.95
N ALA A 15 -9.64 5.27 -2.02
CA ALA A 15 -8.90 4.85 -3.22
C ALA A 15 -8.11 6.03 -3.85
N SER A 16 -8.72 7.21 -3.94
CA SER A 16 -8.05 8.43 -4.43
C SER A 16 -6.88 8.84 -3.54
N PHE A 17 -7.04 8.77 -2.21
CA PHE A 17 -5.98 9.07 -1.26
C PHE A 17 -4.78 8.13 -1.41
N ILE A 18 -5.02 6.82 -1.51
CA ILE A 18 -3.95 5.81 -1.71
C ILE A 18 -3.27 6.01 -3.07
N GLY A 19 -4.06 6.13 -4.13
CA GLY A 19 -3.54 6.26 -5.49
C GLY A 19 -2.68 7.51 -5.64
N ASN A 20 -3.11 8.65 -5.12
CA ASN A 20 -2.40 9.91 -5.29
C ASN A 20 -1.20 10.07 -4.35
N ASN A 21 -1.31 9.68 -3.08
CA ASN A 21 -0.24 9.96 -2.11
C ASN A 21 0.81 8.85 -2.06
N TYR A 22 0.48 7.59 -2.39
CA TYR A 22 1.40 6.46 -2.25
C TYR A 22 1.80 5.88 -3.60
N VAL A 23 0.83 5.40 -4.39
CA VAL A 23 1.13 4.67 -5.63
C VAL A 23 1.85 5.58 -6.64
N LYS A 24 1.34 6.80 -6.87
CA LYS A 24 2.00 7.78 -7.75
C LYS A 24 3.33 8.31 -7.22
N SER A 25 3.58 8.19 -5.91
CA SER A 25 4.82 8.57 -5.25
C SER A 25 5.86 7.45 -5.21
N GLY A 26 5.66 6.37 -5.98
CA GLY A 26 6.60 5.25 -6.07
C GLY A 26 6.39 4.15 -5.01
N GLN A 27 5.50 4.35 -4.04
CA GLN A 27 5.14 3.33 -3.04
C GLN A 27 4.03 2.41 -3.57
N ASN A 28 4.35 1.66 -4.62
CA ASN A 28 3.42 0.84 -5.41
C ASN A 28 3.28 -0.61 -4.93
N THR A 29 3.98 -1.01 -3.87
CA THR A 29 3.80 -2.30 -3.19
C THR A 29 3.45 -2.10 -1.72
N LEU A 30 2.76 -3.07 -1.12
CA LEU A 30 2.48 -3.05 0.33
C LEU A 30 3.76 -2.89 1.16
N TYR A 31 4.86 -3.48 0.70
CA TYR A 31 6.17 -3.35 1.34
C TYR A 31 6.66 -1.90 1.31
N LYS A 32 6.65 -1.24 0.14
CA LYS A 32 7.08 0.16 0.01
C LYS A 32 6.18 1.13 0.76
N MET A 33 4.86 0.91 0.76
CA MET A 33 3.92 1.70 1.55
C MET A 33 4.19 1.59 3.05
N ARG A 34 4.54 0.38 3.51
CA ARG A 34 4.82 0.16 4.94
C ARG A 34 6.17 0.75 5.34
N TRP A 35 7.23 0.47 4.59
CA TRP A 35 8.60 0.70 5.06
C TRP A 35 9.26 1.94 4.47
N ASN A 36 8.89 2.34 3.25
CA ASN A 36 9.51 3.44 2.50
C ASN A 36 11.05 3.46 2.61
N ILE A 37 11.71 2.40 2.15
CA ILE A 37 13.16 2.26 2.24
C ILE A 37 13.87 3.40 1.49
N ASP A 38 13.38 3.79 0.32
CA ASP A 38 13.96 4.91 -0.46
C ASP A 38 13.96 6.19 0.38
N GLY A 39 12.83 6.52 1.03
CA GLY A 39 12.75 7.65 1.95
C GLY A 39 13.70 7.54 3.14
N LEU A 40 13.92 6.34 3.68
CA LEU A 40 14.92 6.10 4.73
C LEU A 40 16.35 6.36 4.24
N ILE A 41 16.70 5.84 3.07
CA ILE A 41 18.03 5.99 2.46
C ILE A 41 18.30 7.47 2.14
N GLU A 42 17.34 8.15 1.53
CA GLU A 42 17.48 9.54 1.10
C GLU A 42 17.54 10.53 2.28
N ASN A 43 16.76 10.30 3.33
CA ASN A 43 16.59 11.27 4.42
C ASN A 43 17.32 10.88 5.71
N GLY A 44 17.92 9.68 5.78
CA GLY A 44 18.52 9.12 6.99
C GLY A 44 17.51 8.82 8.11
N ARG A 45 16.20 8.85 7.82
CA ARG A 45 15.13 8.59 8.78
C ARG A 45 13.87 8.04 8.09
N PRO A 46 13.05 7.22 8.77
CA PRO A 46 11.82 6.72 8.17
C PRO A 46 10.82 7.86 7.89
N THR A 47 10.28 7.89 6.68
CA THR A 47 9.31 8.91 6.24
C THR A 47 8.14 8.24 5.53
N HIS A 48 6.98 8.89 5.51
CA HIS A 48 5.85 8.53 4.65
C HIS A 48 5.40 7.05 4.74
N GLN A 49 5.37 6.51 5.96
CA GLN A 49 4.86 5.15 6.23
C GLN A 49 3.34 5.16 6.35
N TYR A 50 2.67 4.25 5.64
CA TYR A 50 1.22 4.15 5.66
C TYR A 50 0.66 3.69 7.01
N ALA A 51 1.40 2.86 7.74
CA ALA A 51 0.98 2.27 9.00
C ALA A 51 2.15 2.10 9.97
N THR A 52 1.85 2.12 11.27
CA THR A 52 2.82 1.88 12.34
C THR A 52 2.96 0.39 12.70
N ASP A 53 1.92 -0.41 12.47
CA ASP A 53 1.93 -1.85 12.71
C ASP A 53 2.97 -2.54 11.81
N ILE A 54 3.98 -3.16 12.42
CA ILE A 54 5.07 -3.86 11.73
C ILE A 54 4.55 -5.00 10.83
N GLY A 55 3.42 -5.61 11.18
CA GLY A 55 2.79 -6.69 10.43
C GLY A 55 1.76 -6.23 9.41
N TRP A 56 1.56 -4.92 9.23
CA TRP A 56 0.47 -4.39 8.39
C TRP A 56 0.48 -4.96 6.98
N ALA A 57 1.65 -4.93 6.32
CA ALA A 57 1.79 -5.41 4.94
C ALA A 57 1.43 -6.90 4.84
N PHE A 58 1.94 -7.72 5.76
CA PHE A 58 1.63 -9.15 5.82
C PHE A 58 0.14 -9.42 6.01
N LYS A 59 -0.52 -8.66 6.90
CA LYS A 59 -1.96 -8.81 7.17
C LYS A 59 -2.85 -8.50 5.97
N GLN A 60 -2.41 -7.67 5.02
CA GLN A 60 -3.17 -7.39 3.80
C GLN A 60 -3.05 -8.51 2.74
N VAL A 61 -1.99 -9.33 2.79
CA VAL A 61 -1.71 -10.35 1.77
C VAL A 61 -2.84 -11.37 1.67
N ASN A 62 -3.40 -11.82 2.79
CA ASN A 62 -4.48 -12.83 2.79
C ASN A 62 -5.73 -12.33 2.04
N ASN A 63 -6.12 -11.07 2.27
CA ASN A 63 -7.26 -10.48 1.58
C ASN A 63 -7.01 -10.36 0.08
N MET A 64 -5.81 -9.91 -0.31
CA MET A 64 -5.43 -9.85 -1.73
C MET A 64 -5.43 -11.24 -2.37
N TYR A 65 -4.81 -12.22 -1.72
CA TYR A 65 -4.75 -13.60 -2.20
C TYR A 65 -6.16 -14.15 -2.48
N ASN A 66 -7.08 -14.00 -1.53
CA ASN A 66 -8.45 -14.46 -1.69
C ASN A 66 -9.16 -13.78 -2.87
N LEU A 67 -9.01 -12.46 -3.03
CA LEU A 67 -9.55 -11.74 -4.18
C LEU A 67 -8.98 -12.26 -5.50
N TYR A 68 -7.67 -12.52 -5.57
CA TYR A 68 -7.04 -13.08 -6.77
C TYR A 68 -7.56 -14.49 -7.11
N GLN A 69 -7.93 -15.31 -6.12
CA GLN A 69 -8.58 -16.60 -6.37
C GLN A 69 -9.98 -16.44 -7.00
N GLU A 70 -10.69 -15.35 -6.73
CA GLU A 70 -12.03 -15.08 -7.28
C GLU A 70 -12.00 -14.53 -8.72
N ILE A 71 -10.94 -13.82 -9.11
CA ILE A 71 -10.82 -13.15 -10.43
C ILE A 71 -10.51 -14.17 -11.56
N GLY A 72 -10.12 -15.40 -11.20
CA GLY A 72 -9.89 -16.52 -12.11
C GLY A 72 -8.56 -16.43 -12.87
N SER A 73 -8.39 -15.44 -13.74
CA SER A 73 -7.14 -15.21 -14.49
C SER A 73 -6.62 -13.80 -14.28
N TYR A 74 -5.34 -13.70 -13.94
CA TYR A 74 -4.67 -12.43 -13.66
C TYR A 74 -3.17 -12.51 -13.98
N ASN A 75 -2.57 -11.36 -14.25
CA ASN A 75 -1.11 -11.22 -14.35
C ASN A 75 -0.55 -10.83 -13.00
N LEU A 76 0.36 -11.63 -12.46
CA LEU A 76 1.03 -11.33 -11.20
C LEU A 76 2.37 -10.64 -11.47
N VAL A 77 2.48 -9.39 -11.05
CA VAL A 77 3.74 -8.62 -11.07
C VAL A 77 4.21 -8.41 -9.64
N LEU A 78 5.40 -8.91 -9.33
CA LEU A 78 6.01 -8.80 -8.01
C LEU A 78 7.28 -7.96 -8.09
N GLU A 79 7.47 -7.12 -7.08
CA GLU A 79 8.73 -6.42 -6.84
C GLU A 79 9.27 -6.88 -5.49
N ILE A 80 10.41 -7.58 -5.52
CA ILE A 80 11.04 -8.15 -4.32
C ILE A 80 12.29 -7.33 -4.01
N PRO A 81 12.33 -6.60 -2.88
CA PRO A 81 13.50 -5.81 -2.52
C PRO A 81 14.70 -6.73 -2.25
N ARG A 82 15.87 -6.31 -2.71
CA ARG A 82 17.15 -6.96 -2.40
C ARG A 82 18.00 -6.02 -1.56
N PHE A 83 18.60 -6.56 -0.51
CA PHE A 83 19.51 -5.85 0.37
C PHE A 83 20.83 -6.57 0.31
N ASP A 84 21.84 -5.90 -0.22
CA ASP A 84 23.22 -6.37 -0.19
C ASP A 84 23.83 -5.99 1.17
N GLY A 85 24.68 -6.87 1.71
CA GLY A 85 25.34 -6.70 3.01
C GLY A 85 26.73 -6.09 2.91
#